data_AF-A0A9Q1IMW7-F1
#
_entry.id   AF-A0A9Q1IMW7-F1
#
_cell.length_a   1.000
_cell.length_b   1.000
_cell.length_c   1.000
_cell.angle_alpha   90.00
_cell.angle_beta   90.00
_cell.angle_gamma   90.00
#
_symmetry.space_group_name_H-M   'P 1'
#
loop_
_entity.id
_entity.type
_entity.pdbx_description
1 polymer ?
#
loop_
_entity_poly.entity_id
_entity_poly.type
_entity_poly.pdbx_seq_one_letter_code
_entity_poly.pdbx_strand_id
1 'polypeptide(L)'
;MLCTTLHVCLLLISRLNESLASLERKLKITRRWEPSEPDFVSTLKAMDKGDGTHLLSTARAEAKERLFLISLKMKYPDGQAIAIKLSNQIKQSNRRIAKAIKTYNTIKWPPQHSYFPCQHGDSHTTPLHLSTLAWMMNHPAVCESDPVPVSLKRRAVDALNRKDQTLEESQMLHKEMRAVLNYLHLQHDLAKNAVEYYHQPGLRSALIHQAAGEEVQLSHRHDLPVHGSPTE
;
A
#
# COMPACT_ATOMS: atom_id res chain seq x y z
N MET A 1 22.48 31.44 20.13
CA MET A 1 21.46 30.41 20.49
C MET A 1 22.04 29.05 20.88
N LEU A 2 23.28 28.67 20.48
CA LEU A 2 23.90 27.39 20.87
C LEU A 2 24.30 27.28 22.36
N CYS A 3 24.55 28.42 23.02
CA CYS A 3 25.02 28.45 24.42
C CYS A 3 23.90 28.11 25.43
N THR A 4 22.66 28.49 25.12
CA THR A 4 21.51 28.25 26.00
C THR A 4 21.04 26.80 25.96
N THR A 5 21.06 26.15 24.80
CA THR A 5 20.69 24.72 24.67
C THR A 5 21.72 23.82 25.35
N LEU A 6 23.02 24.11 25.21
CA LEU A 6 24.06 23.35 25.90
C LEU A 6 23.95 23.47 27.43
N HIS A 7 23.67 24.68 27.93
CA HIS A 7 23.49 24.94 29.35
C HIS A 7 22.26 24.20 29.92
N VAL A 8 21.15 24.18 29.19
CA VAL A 8 19.95 23.42 29.58
C VAL A 8 20.25 21.92 29.62
N CYS A 9 20.97 21.38 28.63
CA CYS A 9 21.37 19.96 28.64
C CYS A 9 22.26 19.61 29.84
N LEU A 10 23.24 20.45 30.17
CA LEU A 10 24.12 20.23 31.32
C LEU A 10 23.36 20.25 32.65
N LEU A 11 22.41 21.19 32.81
CA LEU A 11 21.51 21.23 33.98
C LEU A 11 20.60 19.99 34.07
N LEU A 12 20.17 19.46 32.93
CA LEU A 12 19.35 18.24 32.91
C LEU A 12 20.18 17.02 33.33
N ILE A 13 21.41 16.92 32.83
CA ILE A 13 22.34 15.83 33.15
C ILE A 13 22.72 15.85 34.64
N SER A 14 22.99 17.02 35.21
CA SER A 14 23.30 17.12 36.65
C SER A 14 22.11 16.69 37.51
N ARG A 15 20.90 17.15 37.22
CA ARG A 15 19.68 16.72 37.93
C ARG A 15 19.43 15.20 37.81
N LEU A 16 19.65 14.62 36.64
CA LEU A 16 19.54 13.17 36.44
C LEU A 16 20.59 12.42 37.26
N ASN A 17 21.83 12.89 37.28
CA ASN A 17 22.90 12.29 38.08
C ASN A 17 22.60 12.35 39.58
N GLU A 18 22.06 13.46 40.09
CA GLU A 18 21.64 13.59 41.49
C GLU A 18 20.52 12.61 41.85
N SER A 19 19.51 12.51 40.98
CA SER A 19 18.40 11.57 41.14
C SER A 19 18.91 10.13 41.15
N LEU A 20 19.81 9.78 40.22
CA LEU A 20 20.38 8.45 40.09
C LEU A 20 21.26 8.10 41.30
N ALA A 21 22.08 9.04 41.79
CA ALA A 21 22.87 8.86 43.03
C ALA A 21 21.98 8.67 44.28
N SER A 22 20.78 9.26 44.30
CA SER A 22 19.81 9.03 45.38
C SER A 22 19.24 7.61 45.34
N LEU A 23 18.96 7.09 44.14
CA LEU A 23 18.48 5.72 43.90
C LEU A 23 19.56 4.68 44.23
N GLU A 24 20.80 4.92 43.80
CA GLU A 24 21.94 4.04 44.07
C GLU A 24 22.18 3.88 45.57
N ARG A 25 22.12 4.98 46.33
CA ARG A 25 22.22 4.93 47.80
C ARG A 25 21.09 4.12 48.43
N LYS A 26 19.85 4.28 47.95
CA LYS A 26 18.69 3.51 48.44
C LYS A 26 18.82 2.02 48.14
N LEU A 27 19.32 1.67 46.96
CA LEU A 27 19.48 0.30 46.48
C LEU A 27 20.84 -0.33 46.86
N LYS A 28 21.68 0.39 47.61
CA LYS A 28 23.03 -0.02 48.03
C LYS A 28 23.93 -0.44 46.86
N ILE A 29 23.78 0.22 45.72
CA ILE A 29 24.63 0.00 44.55
C ILE A 29 25.97 0.69 44.81
N THR A 30 27.04 -0.10 44.90
CA THR A 30 28.40 0.36 45.20
C THR A 30 29.21 0.73 43.96
N ARG A 31 28.87 0.15 42.81
CA ARG A 31 29.57 0.36 41.54
C ARG A 31 28.57 0.34 40.38
N ARG A 32 28.69 1.30 39.47
CA ARG A 32 27.98 1.32 38.18
C ARG A 32 28.63 0.35 37.22
N TRP A 33 27.85 -0.31 36.38
CA TRP A 33 28.41 -1.12 35.31
C TRP A 33 29.08 -0.24 34.25
N GLU A 34 30.25 -0.66 33.80
CA GLU A 34 30.90 -0.11 32.62
C GLU A 34 30.23 -0.64 31.33
N PRO A 35 30.23 0.13 30.22
CA PRO A 35 29.64 -0.31 28.95
C PRO A 35 30.24 -1.59 28.36
N SER A 36 31.46 -1.95 28.79
CA SER A 36 32.18 -3.17 28.39
C SER A 36 31.82 -4.39 29.22
N GLU A 37 31.11 -4.23 30.34
CA GLU A 37 30.77 -5.33 31.24
C GLU A 37 29.71 -6.25 30.59
N PRO A 38 29.87 -7.58 30.71
CA PRO A 38 28.96 -8.52 30.07
C PRO A 38 27.53 -8.41 30.59
N ASP A 39 27.35 -8.10 31.88
CA ASP A 39 26.04 -7.93 32.51
C ASP A 39 25.32 -6.68 32.01
N PHE A 40 26.05 -5.57 31.81
CA PHE A 40 25.51 -4.36 31.20
C PHE A 40 25.02 -4.63 29.79
N VAL A 41 25.87 -5.25 28.97
CA VAL A 41 25.54 -5.56 27.58
C VAL A 41 24.36 -6.54 27.53
N SER A 42 24.36 -7.60 28.34
CA SER A 42 23.27 -8.58 28.40
C SER A 42 21.94 -7.95 28.80
N THR A 43 21.94 -7.09 29.82
CA THR A 43 20.75 -6.39 30.28
C THR A 43 20.24 -5.40 29.23
N LEU A 44 21.15 -4.64 28.60
CA LEU A 44 20.81 -3.71 27.52
C LEU A 44 20.16 -4.45 26.33
N LYS A 45 20.70 -5.62 25.95
CA LYS A 45 20.08 -6.48 24.93
C LYS A 45 18.66 -6.91 25.32
N ALA A 46 18.47 -7.31 26.57
CA ALA A 46 17.18 -7.76 27.04
C ALA A 46 16.15 -6.62 27.05
N MET A 47 16.56 -5.42 27.47
CA MET A 47 15.74 -4.21 27.44
C MET A 47 15.37 -3.82 26.00
N ASP A 48 16.34 -3.68 25.11
CA ASP A 48 16.11 -3.30 23.72
C ASP A 48 15.23 -4.33 22.99
N LYS A 49 15.42 -5.64 23.28
CA LYS A 49 14.55 -6.70 22.78
C LYS A 49 13.13 -6.54 23.31
N GLY A 50 12.97 -6.27 24.61
CA GLY A 50 11.67 -5.99 25.22
C GLY A 50 10.96 -4.82 24.55
N ASP A 51 11.64 -3.68 24.43
CA ASP A 51 11.11 -2.48 23.78
C ASP A 51 10.75 -2.73 22.32
N GLY A 52 11.63 -3.43 21.60
CA GLY A 52 11.39 -3.84 20.22
C GLY A 52 10.13 -4.70 20.07
N THR A 53 9.96 -5.71 20.93
CA THR A 53 8.77 -6.56 20.91
C THR A 53 7.50 -5.79 21.25
N HIS A 54 7.56 -4.87 22.22
CA HIS A 54 6.44 -4.03 22.61
C HIS A 54 6.02 -3.07 21.48
N LEU A 55 6.99 -2.41 20.83
CA LEU A 55 6.74 -1.53 19.69
C LEU A 55 6.15 -2.27 18.50
N LEU A 56 6.66 -3.46 18.19
CA LEU A 56 6.09 -4.33 17.17
C LEU A 56 4.66 -4.75 17.54
N SER A 57 4.40 -5.16 18.77
CA SER A 57 3.06 -5.52 19.24
C SER A 57 2.07 -4.36 19.10
N THR A 58 2.49 -3.16 19.51
CA THR A 58 1.70 -1.92 19.35
C THR A 58 1.39 -1.65 17.89
N ALA A 59 2.41 -1.72 17.03
CA ALA A 59 2.24 -1.46 15.61
C ALA A 59 1.34 -2.51 14.93
N ARG A 60 1.36 -3.76 15.38
CA ARG A 60 0.44 -4.83 14.95
C ARG A 60 -1.00 -4.56 15.39
N ALA A 61 -1.21 -4.15 16.62
CA ALA A 61 -2.55 -3.82 17.12
C ALA A 61 -3.17 -2.68 16.30
N GLU A 62 -2.38 -1.63 16.03
CA GLU A 62 -2.81 -0.52 15.19
C GLU A 62 -3.06 -0.95 13.73
N ALA A 63 -2.23 -1.84 13.18
CA ALA A 63 -2.44 -2.39 11.84
C ALA A 63 -3.75 -3.18 11.71
N LYS A 64 -4.09 -3.99 12.73
CA LYS A 64 -5.36 -4.73 12.80
C LYS A 64 -6.55 -3.77 12.84
N GLU A 65 -6.50 -2.78 13.73
CA GLU A 65 -7.54 -1.75 13.85
C GLU A 65 -7.74 -1.02 12.52
N ARG A 66 -6.66 -0.63 11.86
CA ARG A 66 -6.72 0.02 10.55
C ARG A 66 -7.44 -0.82 9.49
N LEU A 67 -7.14 -2.12 9.42
CA LEU A 67 -7.79 -3.03 8.47
C LEU A 67 -9.29 -3.17 8.77
N PHE A 68 -9.64 -3.27 10.03
CA PHE A 68 -11.04 -3.26 10.46
C PHE A 68 -11.75 -1.97 10.04
N LEU A 69 -11.15 -0.80 10.30
CA LEU A 69 -11.71 0.49 9.90
C LEU A 69 -11.87 0.65 8.39
N ILE A 70 -10.93 0.12 7.60
CA ILE A 70 -11.07 0.08 6.13
C ILE A 70 -12.23 -0.81 5.72
N SER A 71 -12.33 -2.01 6.29
CA SER A 71 -13.44 -2.93 5.99
C SER A 71 -14.80 -2.33 6.34
N LEU A 72 -14.86 -1.52 7.40
CA LEU A 72 -16.04 -0.75 7.78
C LEU A 72 -16.32 0.37 6.78
N LYS A 73 -15.29 1.15 6.41
CA LYS A 73 -15.45 2.28 5.49
C LYS A 73 -16.04 1.82 4.15
N MET A 74 -15.61 0.66 3.62
CA MET A 74 -16.12 0.11 2.37
C MET A 74 -17.63 -0.17 2.37
N LYS A 75 -18.27 -0.25 3.55
CA LYS A 75 -19.73 -0.47 3.68
C LYS A 75 -20.54 0.83 3.59
N TYR A 76 -19.88 1.99 3.62
CA TYR A 76 -20.54 3.30 3.62
C TYR A 76 -20.14 4.08 2.36
N PRO A 77 -21.10 4.67 1.64
CA PRO A 77 -20.81 5.59 0.54
C PRO A 77 -19.89 6.74 0.98
N ASP A 78 -18.97 7.12 0.09
CA ASP A 78 -18.10 8.27 0.32
C ASP A 78 -18.94 9.56 0.47
N GLY A 79 -18.49 10.45 1.37
CA GLY A 79 -19.20 11.69 1.71
C GLY A 79 -20.20 11.56 2.86
N GLN A 80 -20.60 10.35 3.26
CA GLN A 80 -21.36 10.18 4.50
C GLN A 80 -20.53 10.54 5.73
N ALA A 81 -21.16 11.15 6.74
CA ALA A 81 -20.51 11.55 7.98
C ALA A 81 -19.75 10.37 8.65
N ILE A 82 -20.30 9.15 8.54
CA ILE A 82 -19.65 7.93 9.05
C ILE A 82 -18.38 7.60 8.26
N ALA A 83 -18.42 7.64 6.92
CA ALA A 83 -17.25 7.39 6.07
C ALA A 83 -16.14 8.45 6.29
N ILE A 84 -16.51 9.71 6.53
CA ILE A 84 -15.58 10.79 6.90
C ILE A 84 -14.93 10.50 8.25
N LYS A 85 -15.73 10.12 9.27
CA LYS A 85 -15.22 9.77 10.61
C LYS A 85 -14.25 8.59 10.57
N LEU A 86 -14.60 7.53 9.84
CA LEU A 86 -13.75 6.36 9.63
C LEU A 86 -12.45 6.74 8.92
N SER A 87 -12.51 7.61 7.91
CA SER A 87 -11.31 8.11 7.22
C SER A 87 -10.36 8.86 8.17
N ASN A 88 -10.88 9.65 9.11
CA ASN A 88 -10.07 10.31 10.12
C ASN A 88 -9.44 9.34 11.11
N GLN A 89 -10.17 8.31 11.54
CA GLN A 89 -9.63 7.25 12.41
C GLN A 89 -8.53 6.44 11.71
N ILE A 90 -8.69 6.13 10.42
CA ILE A 90 -7.66 5.48 9.61
C ILE A 90 -6.39 6.35 9.54
N LYS A 91 -6.54 7.67 9.34
CA LYS A 91 -5.40 8.61 9.36
C LYS A 91 -4.68 8.62 10.72
N GLN A 92 -5.44 8.57 11.82
CA GLN A 92 -4.86 8.53 13.16
C GLN A 92 -4.09 7.22 13.41
N SER A 93 -4.65 6.08 13.00
CA SER A 93 -3.96 4.79 13.06
C SER A 93 -2.66 4.80 12.24
N ASN A 94 -2.67 5.36 11.02
CA ASN A 94 -1.45 5.51 10.22
C ASN A 94 -0.35 6.28 10.97
N ARG A 95 -0.70 7.38 11.64
CA ARG A 95 0.26 8.18 12.43
C ARG A 95 0.83 7.37 13.61
N ARG A 96 -0.01 6.58 14.30
CA ARG A 96 0.43 5.72 15.41
C ARG A 96 1.37 4.62 14.93
N ILE A 97 1.05 3.97 13.80
CA ILE A 97 1.91 2.98 13.15
C ILE A 97 3.27 3.58 12.77
N ALA A 98 3.26 4.72 12.07
CA ALA A 98 4.49 5.40 11.65
C ALA A 98 5.36 5.80 12.85
N LYS A 99 4.75 6.29 13.92
CA LYS A 99 5.46 6.62 15.17
C LYS A 99 6.12 5.37 15.77
N ALA A 100 5.39 4.26 15.90
CA ALA A 100 5.91 3.02 16.46
C ALA A 100 7.07 2.45 15.63
N ILE A 101 6.95 2.47 14.30
CA ILE A 101 8.03 2.05 13.38
C ILE A 101 9.25 2.97 13.51
N LYS A 102 9.04 4.28 13.54
CA LYS A 102 10.15 5.24 13.68
C LYS A 102 10.92 5.00 14.97
N THR A 103 10.23 4.79 16.09
CA THR A 103 10.87 4.45 17.37
C THR A 103 11.56 3.09 17.32
N TYR A 104 10.93 2.08 16.70
CA TYR A 104 11.53 0.75 16.56
C TYR A 104 12.86 0.80 15.78
N ASN A 105 12.91 1.59 14.70
CA ASN A 105 14.11 1.78 13.89
C ASN A 105 15.24 2.56 14.60
N THR A 106 14.95 3.20 15.74
CA THR A 106 16.00 3.82 16.58
C THR A 106 16.69 2.84 17.51
N ILE A 107 16.14 1.63 17.70
CA ILE A 107 16.74 0.58 18.52
C ILE A 107 17.96 0.05 17.77
N LYS A 108 19.14 0.23 18.36
CA LYS A 108 20.43 -0.10 17.75
C LYS A 108 20.89 -1.54 18.01
N TRP A 109 20.27 -2.23 18.98
CA TRP A 109 20.66 -3.55 19.45
C TRP A 109 19.46 -4.52 19.45
N PRO A 110 19.59 -5.75 18.92
CA PRO A 110 20.68 -6.28 18.09
C PRO A 110 20.82 -5.53 16.75
N PRO A 111 21.95 -5.69 16.03
CA PRO A 111 22.08 -5.22 14.65
C PRO A 111 20.85 -5.73 13.87
N GLN A 112 20.00 -4.82 13.42
CA GLN A 112 18.81 -5.22 12.69
C GLN A 112 19.26 -5.89 11.38
N HIS A 113 18.95 -7.17 11.20
CA HIS A 113 19.23 -7.89 9.95
C HIS A 113 18.44 -7.33 8.76
N SER A 114 17.45 -6.47 9.03
CA SER A 114 16.72 -5.70 8.04
C SER A 114 16.20 -4.41 8.66
N TYR A 115 16.46 -3.26 8.05
CA TYR A 115 15.72 -2.03 8.37
C TYR A 115 14.27 -2.20 7.94
N PHE A 116 13.31 -1.87 8.82
CA PHE A 116 11.92 -1.75 8.38
C PHE A 116 11.88 -0.66 7.30
N PRO A 117 11.42 -0.94 6.06
CA PRO A 117 11.41 0.06 5.01
C PRO A 117 10.47 1.20 5.41
N CYS A 118 11.06 2.29 5.87
CA CYS A 118 10.42 3.59 6.03
C CYS A 118 10.26 4.22 4.64
N GLN A 119 9.60 3.52 3.70
CA GLN A 119 9.13 4.18 2.48
C GLN A 119 7.81 4.87 2.80
N HIS A 120 7.94 5.95 3.57
CA HIS A 120 6.95 7.01 3.60
C HIS A 120 7.50 8.09 2.70
N GLY A 121 7.09 8.08 1.43
CA GLY A 121 6.99 9.36 0.73
C GLY A 121 5.97 10.20 1.50
N ASP A 122 6.23 11.50 1.66
CA ASP A 122 5.39 12.49 2.35
C ASP A 122 4.03 12.73 1.67
N SER A 123 3.51 11.74 0.93
CA SER A 123 2.17 11.74 0.42
C SER A 123 1.21 11.36 1.54
N HIS A 124 0.49 12.36 2.04
CA HIS A 124 -0.70 12.23 2.88
C HIS A 124 -1.81 11.33 2.28
N THR A 125 -1.57 10.73 1.12
CA THR A 125 -2.52 10.02 0.28
C THR A 125 -2.14 8.57 0.03
N THR A 126 -0.90 8.13 0.29
CA THR A 126 -0.54 6.72 0.08
C THR A 126 -0.89 5.90 1.32
N PRO A 127 -1.93 5.04 1.28
CA PRO A 127 -2.20 4.11 2.36
C PRO A 127 -0.94 3.26 2.61
N LEU A 128 -0.58 3.05 3.88
CA LEU A 128 0.41 2.04 4.26
C LEU A 128 0.13 0.78 3.43
N HIS A 129 1.06 0.44 2.53
CA HIS A 129 0.81 -0.54 1.47
C HIS A 129 0.32 -1.84 2.11
N LEU A 130 -0.66 -2.51 1.50
CA LEU A 130 -1.28 -3.72 2.05
C LEU A 130 -0.22 -4.79 2.40
N SER A 131 0.93 -4.78 1.70
CA SER A 131 2.09 -5.61 2.00
C SER A 131 2.74 -5.32 3.36
N THR A 132 2.80 -4.05 3.77
CA THR A 132 3.40 -3.63 5.04
C THR A 132 2.51 -4.05 6.21
N LEU A 133 1.20 -3.90 6.07
CA LEU A 133 0.23 -4.36 7.08
C LEU A 133 0.19 -5.87 7.16
N ALA A 134 0.22 -6.56 6.02
CA ALA A 134 0.33 -8.00 5.98
C ALA A 134 1.62 -8.49 6.64
N TRP A 135 2.75 -7.83 6.41
CA TRP A 135 4.01 -8.15 7.10
C TRP A 135 3.89 -7.96 8.61
N MET A 136 3.26 -6.87 9.07
CA MET A 136 3.05 -6.64 10.51
C MET A 136 2.15 -7.71 11.12
N MET A 137 1.02 -8.02 10.48
CA MET A 137 0.08 -9.04 10.94
C MET A 137 0.66 -10.46 10.88
N ASN A 138 1.52 -10.73 9.90
CA ASN A 138 2.14 -12.02 9.63
C ASN A 138 3.60 -12.07 10.08
N HIS A 139 4.01 -11.19 11.00
CA HIS A 139 5.16 -11.46 11.84
C HIS A 139 4.64 -12.09 13.13
N PRO A 140 4.37 -13.40 13.16
CA PRO A 140 4.50 -14.08 14.42
C PRO A 140 5.98 -14.03 14.80
N ALA A 141 6.28 -14.25 16.08
CA ALA A 141 7.64 -14.51 16.57
C ALA A 141 8.18 -15.85 16.01
N VAL A 142 8.04 -16.10 14.71
CA VAL A 142 8.16 -17.42 14.09
C VAL A 142 9.46 -17.51 13.32
N CYS A 143 10.29 -18.38 13.89
CA CYS A 143 11.31 -19.22 13.26
C CYS A 143 12.31 -18.49 12.36
N GLU A 144 13.46 -18.18 12.96
CA GLU A 144 14.74 -17.85 12.34
C GLU A 144 15.29 -18.95 11.39
N SER A 145 14.50 -19.94 10.97
CA SER A 145 14.98 -21.09 10.18
C SER A 145 14.69 -21.02 8.69
N ASP A 146 13.90 -20.05 8.22
CA ASP A 146 13.54 -19.94 6.81
C ASP A 146 14.36 -18.83 6.14
N PRO A 147 15.20 -19.13 5.13
CA PRO A 147 16.09 -18.13 4.52
C PRO A 147 15.34 -17.04 3.75
N VAL A 148 14.05 -17.24 3.46
CA VAL A 148 13.26 -16.32 2.65
C VAL A 148 12.16 -15.65 3.50
N PRO A 149 12.17 -14.31 3.62
CA PRO A 149 11.14 -13.57 4.33
C PRO A 149 9.73 -13.87 3.80
N VAL A 150 8.75 -14.01 4.71
CA VAL A 150 7.34 -14.28 4.37
C VAL A 150 6.74 -13.22 3.44
N SER A 151 7.15 -11.96 3.56
CA SER A 151 6.74 -10.88 2.65
C SER A 151 7.17 -11.13 1.21
N LEU A 152 8.34 -11.73 1.00
CA LEU A 152 8.85 -12.05 -0.32
C LEU A 152 8.05 -13.19 -0.94
N LYS A 153 7.78 -14.25 -0.15
CA LYS A 153 6.94 -15.38 -0.58
C LYS A 153 5.55 -14.90 -1.01
N ARG A 154 4.94 -14.01 -0.24
CA ARG A 154 3.61 -13.48 -0.57
C ARG A 154 3.63 -12.59 -1.81
N ARG A 155 4.64 -11.73 -1.98
CA ARG A 155 4.80 -10.95 -3.23
C ARG A 155 4.93 -11.85 -4.45
N ALA A 156 5.64 -12.97 -4.33
CA ALA A 156 5.74 -13.94 -5.42
C ALA A 156 4.37 -14.56 -5.76
N VAL A 157 3.58 -14.93 -4.75
CA VAL A 157 2.21 -15.43 -4.94
C VAL A 157 1.31 -14.36 -5.56
N ASP A 158 1.34 -13.13 -5.06
CA ASP A 158 0.55 -12.01 -5.58
C ASP A 158 0.92 -11.72 -7.06
N ALA A 159 2.20 -11.80 -7.41
CA ALA A 159 2.68 -11.60 -8.79
C ALA A 159 2.23 -12.73 -9.72
N LEU A 160 2.26 -13.98 -9.26
CA LEU A 160 1.77 -15.13 -10.02
C LEU A 160 0.27 -14.98 -10.32
N ASN A 161 -0.53 -14.68 -9.30
CA ASN A 161 -1.98 -14.51 -9.47
C ASN A 161 -2.32 -13.38 -10.46
N ARG A 162 -1.59 -12.25 -10.40
CA ARG A 162 -1.79 -11.16 -11.36
C ARG A 162 -1.48 -11.60 -12.78
N LYS A 163 -0.35 -12.29 -12.99
CA LYS A 163 0.01 -12.81 -14.31
C LYS A 163 -1.10 -13.71 -14.86
N ASP A 164 -1.60 -14.64 -14.05
CA ASP A 164 -2.63 -15.59 -14.47
C ASP A 164 -3.95 -14.87 -14.81
N GLN A 165 -4.36 -13.90 -13.98
CA GLN A 165 -5.51 -13.05 -14.26
C GLN A 165 -5.34 -12.26 -15.58
N THR A 166 -4.15 -11.69 -15.83
CA THR A 166 -3.92 -10.90 -17.04
C THR A 166 -4.00 -11.77 -18.30
N LEU A 167 -3.56 -13.03 -18.18
CA LEU A 167 -3.66 -14.02 -19.26
C LEU A 167 -5.13 -14.36 -19.56
N GLU A 168 -5.94 -14.60 -18.52
CA GLU A 168 -7.38 -14.86 -18.66
C GLU A 168 -8.13 -13.68 -19.31
N GLU A 169 -7.87 -12.46 -18.83
CA GLU A 169 -8.45 -11.23 -19.38
C GLU A 169 -8.09 -11.04 -20.86
N SER A 170 -6.82 -11.30 -21.23
CA SER A 170 -6.37 -11.24 -22.63
C SER A 170 -7.10 -12.24 -23.53
N GLN A 171 -7.29 -13.48 -23.05
CA GLN A 171 -8.02 -14.51 -23.79
C GLN A 171 -9.50 -14.16 -23.97
N MET A 172 -10.13 -13.64 -22.92
CA MET A 172 -11.52 -13.20 -22.93
C MET A 172 -11.72 -12.05 -23.93
N LEU A 173 -10.87 -11.03 -23.88
CA LEU A 173 -10.90 -9.90 -24.80
C LEU A 173 -10.75 -10.36 -26.25
N HIS A 174 -9.80 -11.26 -26.54
CA HIS A 174 -9.62 -11.77 -27.89
C HIS A 174 -10.87 -12.51 -28.41
N LYS A 175 -11.55 -13.27 -27.54
CA LYS A 175 -12.80 -13.96 -27.87
C LYS A 175 -13.93 -12.97 -28.16
N GLU A 176 -14.06 -11.93 -27.35
CA GLU A 176 -15.08 -10.88 -27.55
C GLU A 176 -14.83 -10.09 -28.83
N MET A 177 -13.59 -9.66 -29.08
CA MET A 177 -13.22 -8.98 -30.32
C MET A 177 -13.55 -9.82 -31.56
N ARG A 178 -13.25 -11.12 -31.52
CA ARG A 178 -13.60 -12.05 -32.61
C ARG A 178 -15.11 -12.16 -32.79
N ALA A 179 -15.87 -12.23 -31.70
CA ALA A 179 -17.34 -12.27 -31.77
C ALA A 179 -17.92 -10.99 -32.39
N VAL A 180 -17.39 -9.82 -32.02
CA VAL A 180 -17.79 -8.52 -32.61
C VAL A 180 -17.47 -8.47 -34.10
N LEU A 181 -16.25 -8.86 -34.50
CA LEU A 181 -15.88 -8.89 -35.92
C LEU A 181 -16.78 -9.84 -36.73
N ASN A 182 -17.07 -11.02 -36.21
CA ASN A 182 -17.98 -11.97 -36.86
C ASN A 182 -19.40 -11.41 -37.00
N TYR A 183 -19.89 -10.72 -35.96
CA TYR A 183 -21.19 -10.05 -36.01
C TYR A 183 -21.21 -8.94 -37.09
N LEU A 184 -20.17 -8.11 -37.15
CA LEU A 184 -20.06 -7.05 -38.14
C LEU A 184 -19.96 -7.61 -39.57
N HIS A 185 -19.19 -8.68 -39.79
CA HIS A 185 -19.16 -9.35 -41.08
C HIS A 185 -20.54 -9.89 -41.48
N LEU A 186 -21.26 -10.52 -40.55
CA LEU A 186 -22.62 -10.99 -40.81
C LEU A 186 -23.56 -9.84 -41.18
N GLN A 187 -23.52 -8.72 -40.45
CA GLN A 187 -24.33 -7.54 -40.76
C GLN A 187 -23.98 -6.97 -42.13
N HIS A 188 -22.68 -6.88 -42.46
CA HIS A 188 -22.22 -6.44 -43.76
C HIS A 188 -22.73 -7.35 -44.89
N ASP A 189 -22.64 -8.67 -44.73
CA ASP A 189 -23.12 -9.62 -45.74
C ASP A 189 -24.64 -9.57 -45.91
N LEU A 190 -25.40 -9.42 -44.82
CA LEU A 190 -26.84 -9.22 -44.87
C LEU A 190 -27.21 -7.92 -45.60
N ALA A 191 -26.53 -6.82 -45.30
CA ALA A 191 -26.73 -5.54 -45.97
C ALA A 191 -26.40 -5.61 -47.46
N LYS A 192 -25.26 -6.23 -47.82
CA LYS A 192 -24.84 -6.45 -49.21
C LYS A 192 -25.87 -7.29 -49.97
N ASN A 193 -26.31 -8.41 -49.40
CA ASN A 193 -27.32 -9.28 -50.00
C ASN A 193 -28.65 -8.54 -50.18
N ALA A 194 -29.07 -7.71 -49.21
CA ALA A 194 -30.28 -6.90 -49.35
C ALA A 194 -30.18 -5.94 -50.55
N VAL A 195 -29.04 -5.25 -50.73
CA VAL A 195 -28.80 -4.36 -51.87
C VAL A 195 -28.81 -5.11 -53.21
N GLU A 196 -28.31 -6.34 -53.24
CA GLU A 196 -28.26 -7.17 -54.45
C GLU A 196 -29.64 -7.76 -54.85
N TYR A 197 -30.50 -8.09 -53.87
CA TYR A 197 -31.82 -8.68 -54.13
C TYR A 197 -32.90 -7.67 -54.57
N TYR A 198 -32.76 -6.37 -54.29
CA TYR A 198 -33.71 -5.36 -54.78
C TYR A 198 -33.51 -5.06 -56.29
N HIS A 199 -34.38 -5.62 -57.14
CA HIS A 199 -34.38 -5.43 -58.60
C HIS A 199 -34.94 -4.07 -59.09
N GLN A 200 -35.41 -3.19 -58.19
CA GLN A 200 -35.87 -1.86 -58.58
C GLN A 200 -34.69 -0.86 -58.54
N PRO A 201 -34.28 -0.27 -59.69
CA PRO A 201 -33.07 0.56 -59.79
C PRO A 201 -33.08 1.77 -58.84
N GLY A 202 -34.24 2.38 -58.61
CA GLY A 202 -34.39 3.56 -57.76
C GLY A 202 -34.22 3.27 -56.26
N LEU A 203 -34.76 2.14 -55.77
CA LEU A 203 -34.64 1.74 -54.37
C LEU A 203 -33.21 1.32 -54.01
N ARG A 204 -32.56 0.60 -54.92
CA ARG A 204 -31.16 0.18 -54.79
C ARG A 204 -30.21 1.38 -54.72
N SER A 205 -30.41 2.38 -55.60
CA SER A 205 -29.62 3.61 -55.59
C SER A 205 -29.80 4.44 -54.31
N ALA A 206 -31.02 4.47 -53.75
CA ALA A 206 -31.31 5.19 -52.50
C ALA A 206 -30.64 4.53 -51.28
N LEU A 207 -30.66 3.19 -51.19
CA LEU A 207 -30.01 2.44 -50.12
C LEU A 207 -28.48 2.58 -50.15
N ILE A 208 -27.86 2.58 -51.35
CA ILE A 208 -26.42 2.79 -51.50
C ILE A 208 -26.01 4.19 -51.06
N HIS A 209 -26.79 5.23 -51.42
CA HIS A 209 -26.53 6.60 -50.98
C HIS A 209 -26.70 6.80 -49.47
N GLN A 210 -27.66 6.10 -48.86
CA GLN A 210 -27.88 6.16 -47.41
C GLN A 210 -26.73 5.48 -46.65
N ALA A 211 -26.29 4.30 -47.09
CA ALA A 211 -25.14 3.60 -46.50
C ALA A 211 -23.83 4.42 -46.62
N ALA A 212 -23.58 5.02 -47.79
CA ALA A 212 -22.42 5.90 -47.98
C ALA A 212 -22.46 7.17 -47.11
N GLY A 213 -23.65 7.69 -46.81
CA GLY A 213 -23.83 8.81 -45.89
C GLY A 213 -23.53 8.46 -44.42
N GLU A 214 -23.85 7.24 -44.00
CA GLU A 214 -23.57 6.75 -42.64
C GLU A 214 -22.08 6.44 -42.42
N GLU A 215 -21.37 5.92 -43.43
CA GLU A 215 -19.91 5.73 -43.40
C GLU A 215 -19.14 7.05 -43.18
N VAL A 216 -19.58 8.13 -43.85
CA VAL A 216 -18.99 9.47 -43.69
C VAL A 216 -19.22 10.02 -42.28
N GLN A 217 -20.38 9.77 -41.67
CA GLN A 217 -20.67 10.17 -40.29
C GLN A 217 -19.88 9.36 -39.25
N LEU A 218 -19.62 8.08 -39.51
CA LEU A 218 -18.78 7.22 -38.66
C LEU A 218 -17.30 7.62 -38.73
N SER A 219 -16.80 7.96 -39.92
CA SER A 219 -15.42 8.47 -40.10
C SER A 219 -15.21 9.80 -39.37
N HIS A 220 -16.18 10.73 -39.43
CA HIS A 220 -16.10 11.99 -38.69
C HIS A 220 -16.18 11.84 -37.16
N ARG A 221 -16.77 10.75 -36.65
CA ARG A 221 -16.78 10.45 -35.21
C ARG A 221 -15.46 9.89 -34.68
N HIS A 222 -14.64 9.27 -35.54
CA HIS A 222 -13.32 8.74 -35.15
C HIS A 222 -12.22 9.81 -35.08
N ASP A 223 -12.44 11.00 -35.66
CA ASP A 223 -11.49 12.12 -35.64
C ASP A 223 -11.61 13.04 -34.40
N LEU A 224 -12.45 12.68 -33.41
CA LEU A 224 -12.48 13.43 -32.15
C LEU A 224 -11.28 13.02 -31.27
N PRO A 225 -10.47 13.99 -30.80
CA PRO A 225 -9.29 13.70 -30.02
C PRO A 225 -9.69 13.03 -28.70
N VAL A 226 -9.11 11.86 -28.45
CA VAL A 226 -9.11 11.21 -27.13
C VAL A 226 -8.29 12.10 -26.19
N HIS A 227 -8.96 13.08 -25.57
CA HIS A 227 -8.38 13.82 -24.47
C HIS A 227 -8.27 12.92 -23.25
N GLY A 228 -7.02 12.66 -22.84
CA GLY A 228 -6.69 12.40 -21.45
C GLY A 228 -6.10 11.03 -21.14
N SER A 229 -4.93 10.73 -21.71
CA SER A 229 -3.94 9.90 -21.01
C SER A 229 -3.50 10.66 -19.75
N PRO A 230 -3.57 10.11 -18.53
CA PRO A 230 -2.86 10.67 -17.40
C PRO A 230 -1.39 10.25 -17.52
N THR A 231 -0.56 11.18 -17.97
CA THR A 231 0.91 11.12 -17.78
C THR A 231 1.25 11.38 -16.32
N GLU A 232 2.02 10.45 -15.76
CA GLU A 232 2.96 10.53 -14.62
C GLU A 232 2.44 10.98 -13.23
#